data_AF-A0A396CJ84-F1
#
_entry.id   AF-A0A396CJ84-F1
#
_cell.length_a   1.000
_cell.length_b   1.000
_cell.length_c   1.000
_cell.angle_alpha   90.00
_cell.angle_beta   90.00
_cell.angle_gamma   90.00
#
_symmetry.space_group_name_H-M   'P 1'
#
loop_
_entity.id
_entity.type
_entity.pdbx_description
1 polymer ?
#
loop_
_entity_poly.entity_id
_entity_poly.type
_entity_poly.pdbx_seq_one_letter_code
_entity_poly.pdbx_strand_id
1 'polypeptide(L)'
;MAPTNVGYSFKEAISHFFRNWTTSLGAVITIFLSLFIIGLFIMGSAMLNSVIGTVEDQVVINAFISDDADQADVQAFEAELKTWNNVKSVTYKDKDDALAEYTSKMSGNADATMSALDGQNPLPASFAIEMDDPSKVESTAQKLKKNADFQKIADDGDVNASVLYGQEEVSRLFQVTNYIRIAAVVLVGLLTFIAFIFINNTIRLSITARRREIAIMRLVGASNGFIRGPFITEGVLQAILGSLLSIGVLELLRNLMIPRLQESIGWMSFALPMQYYLVTYAALILVGVIIGLFGSAIAMRRYLRV
;
A
#
# COMPACT_ATOMS: atom_id res chain seq x y z
N MET A 1 -31.66 5.70 38.46
CA MET A 1 -30.98 4.81 37.48
C MET A 1 -29.50 4.81 37.82
N ALA A 2 -28.92 3.67 38.19
CA ALA A 2 -27.48 3.61 38.48
C ALA A 2 -26.69 3.86 37.19
N PRO A 3 -25.76 4.84 37.16
CA PRO A 3 -24.91 5.07 36.00
C PRO A 3 -24.03 3.84 35.77
N THR A 4 -23.67 3.60 34.50
CA THR A 4 -22.67 2.61 34.12
C THR A 4 -21.36 2.89 34.87
N ASN A 5 -21.03 2.05 35.84
CA ASN A 5 -19.74 2.13 36.52
C ASN A 5 -18.68 1.49 35.62
N VAL A 6 -17.88 2.34 34.97
CA VAL A 6 -16.81 1.92 34.04
C VAL A 6 -15.79 1.03 34.74
N GLY A 7 -15.46 1.33 36.01
CA GLY A 7 -14.53 0.53 36.81
C GLY A 7 -15.06 -0.88 37.10
N TYR A 8 -16.36 -1.01 37.40
CA TYR A 8 -17.01 -2.32 37.53
C TYR A 8 -16.95 -3.10 36.21
N SER A 9 -17.29 -2.45 35.09
CA SER A 9 -17.31 -3.10 33.77
C SER A 9 -15.93 -3.60 33.35
N PHE A 10 -14.88 -2.84 33.64
CA PHE A 10 -13.50 -3.20 33.32
C PHE A 10 -12.97 -4.34 34.18
N LYS A 11 -13.19 -4.29 35.51
CA LYS A 11 -12.81 -5.39 36.42
C LYS A 11 -13.49 -6.70 36.04
N GLU A 12 -14.78 -6.61 35.72
CA GLU A 12 -15.58 -7.75 35.32
C GLU A 12 -15.11 -8.32 33.98
N ALA A 13 -14.82 -7.46 32.99
CA ALA A 13 -14.30 -7.86 31.69
C ALA A 13 -12.96 -8.60 31.80
N ILE A 14 -12.03 -8.12 32.63
CA ILE A 14 -10.74 -8.78 32.86
C ILE A 14 -10.93 -10.14 33.52
N SER A 15 -11.72 -10.23 34.59
CA SER A 15 -11.98 -11.51 35.24
C SER A 15 -12.59 -12.53 34.25
N HIS A 16 -13.42 -12.04 33.32
CA HIS A 16 -14.03 -12.87 32.29
C HIS A 16 -13.04 -13.33 31.22
N PHE A 17 -12.18 -12.44 30.76
CA PHE A 17 -11.14 -12.74 29.81
C PHE A 17 -10.30 -13.94 30.26
N PHE A 18 -9.88 -13.97 31.53
CA PHE A 18 -9.09 -15.09 32.07
C PHE A 18 -9.92 -16.36 32.32
N ARG A 19 -11.21 -16.24 32.67
CA ARG A 19 -12.06 -17.41 32.93
C ARG A 19 -12.51 -18.12 31.65
N ASN A 20 -12.62 -17.39 30.53
CA ASN A 20 -12.98 -17.92 29.21
C ASN A 20 -11.87 -17.61 28.19
N TRP A 21 -10.63 -17.93 28.56
CA TRP A 21 -9.44 -17.48 27.86
C TRP A 21 -9.30 -18.02 26.43
N THR A 22 -9.78 -19.23 26.14
CA THR A 22 -9.62 -19.86 24.82
C THR A 22 -10.38 -19.10 23.72
N THR A 23 -11.65 -18.76 23.99
CA THR A 23 -12.48 -18.03 23.01
C THR A 23 -12.07 -16.56 22.91
N SER A 24 -11.72 -15.95 24.05
CA SER A 24 -11.16 -14.59 24.08
C SER A 24 -9.85 -14.49 23.31
N LEU A 25 -8.96 -15.46 23.46
CA LEU A 25 -7.70 -15.53 22.73
C LEU A 25 -7.92 -15.75 21.24
N GLY A 26 -8.87 -16.60 20.85
CA GLY A 26 -9.26 -16.77 19.44
C GLY A 26 -9.73 -15.45 18.81
N ALA A 27 -10.53 -14.66 19.52
CA ALA A 27 -10.93 -13.33 19.09
C ALA A 27 -9.73 -12.37 18.98
N VAL A 28 -8.86 -12.32 20.00
CA VAL A 28 -7.65 -11.48 20.00
C VAL A 28 -6.74 -11.82 18.82
N ILE A 29 -6.45 -13.10 18.58
CA ILE A 29 -5.59 -13.54 17.47
C ILE A 29 -6.20 -13.16 16.11
N THR A 30 -7.50 -13.34 15.93
CA THR A 30 -8.14 -13.01 14.66
C THR A 30 -8.11 -11.50 14.39
N ILE A 31 -8.36 -10.68 15.41
CA ILE A 31 -8.26 -9.22 15.33
C ILE A 31 -6.81 -8.81 15.05
N PHE A 32 -5.84 -9.41 15.77
CA PHE A 32 -4.42 -9.23 15.54
C PHE A 32 -4.05 -9.50 14.08
N LEU A 33 -4.40 -10.66 13.52
CA LEU A 33 -4.08 -11.02 12.14
C LEU A 33 -4.73 -10.05 11.14
N SER A 34 -5.98 -9.65 11.39
CA SER A 34 -6.69 -8.68 10.54
C SER A 34 -5.96 -7.34 10.51
N LEU A 35 -5.68 -6.77 11.69
CA LEU A 35 -5.02 -5.47 11.83
C LEU A 35 -3.56 -5.51 11.38
N PHE A 36 -2.88 -6.64 11.58
CA PHE A 36 -1.51 -6.86 11.13
C PHE A 36 -1.42 -6.82 9.61
N ILE A 37 -2.33 -7.51 8.91
CA ILE A 37 -2.38 -7.48 7.45
C ILE A 37 -2.72 -6.08 6.92
N ILE A 38 -3.66 -5.37 7.58
CA ILE A 38 -3.95 -3.96 7.25
C ILE A 38 -2.70 -3.09 7.41
N GLY A 39 -2.01 -3.20 8.55
CA GLY A 39 -0.82 -2.42 8.86
C GLY A 39 0.34 -2.73 7.91
N LEU A 40 0.56 -4.00 7.59
CA LEU A 40 1.53 -4.44 6.58
C LEU A 40 1.23 -3.80 5.22
N PHE A 41 -0.03 -3.73 4.82
CA PHE A 41 -0.40 -3.15 3.54
C PHE A 41 -0.22 -1.63 3.51
N ILE A 42 -0.62 -0.93 4.58
CA ILE A 42 -0.43 0.52 4.68
C ILE A 42 1.06 0.87 4.67
N MET A 43 1.87 0.19 5.49
CA MET A 43 3.32 0.44 5.57
C MET A 43 4.04 -0.02 4.32
N GLY A 44 3.71 -1.21 3.81
CA GLY A 44 4.28 -1.76 2.58
C GLY A 44 3.97 -0.88 1.38
N SER A 45 2.74 -0.35 1.25
CA SER A 45 2.38 0.58 0.19
C SER A 45 3.11 1.91 0.33
N ALA A 46 3.27 2.45 1.55
CA ALA A 46 4.02 3.69 1.76
C ALA A 46 5.52 3.51 1.44
N MET A 47 6.09 2.36 1.81
CA MET A 47 7.46 1.98 1.50
C MET A 47 7.63 1.80 -0.01
N LEU A 48 6.73 1.08 -0.68
CA LEU A 48 6.71 0.94 -2.13
C LEU A 48 6.59 2.31 -2.81
N ASN A 49 5.74 3.22 -2.34
CA ASN A 49 5.66 4.57 -2.91
C ASN A 49 6.95 5.38 -2.71
N SER A 50 7.70 5.15 -1.63
CA SER A 50 8.98 5.82 -1.40
C SER A 50 10.09 5.28 -2.33
N VAL A 51 10.06 3.97 -2.55
CA VAL A 51 10.92 3.27 -3.52
C VAL A 51 10.59 3.70 -4.95
N ILE A 52 9.30 3.64 -5.29
CA ILE A 52 8.75 4.00 -6.59
C ILE A 52 9.04 5.47 -6.84
N GLY A 53 8.84 6.41 -5.91
CA GLY A 53 9.25 7.81 -6.13
C GLY A 53 10.73 8.01 -6.47
N THR A 54 11.62 7.06 -6.12
CA THR A 54 13.04 7.08 -6.51
C THR A 54 13.28 6.44 -7.90
N VAL A 55 12.36 5.57 -8.35
CA VAL A 55 12.40 4.85 -9.64
C VAL A 55 11.47 5.48 -10.70
N GLU A 56 10.45 6.26 -10.31
CA GLU A 56 9.54 7.02 -11.17
C GLU A 56 10.29 8.13 -11.89
N ASP A 57 11.32 8.69 -11.26
CA ASP A 57 12.32 9.55 -11.91
C ASP A 57 13.08 8.84 -13.07
N GLN A 58 12.82 7.54 -13.31
CA GLN A 58 13.39 6.75 -14.40
C GLN A 58 12.37 6.13 -15.36
N VAL A 59 11.05 6.38 -15.22
CA VAL A 59 10.08 5.95 -16.25
C VAL A 59 10.05 6.98 -17.38
N VAL A 60 11.08 6.90 -18.21
CA VAL A 60 11.32 7.78 -19.35
C VAL A 60 10.80 7.12 -20.62
N ILE A 61 10.00 7.85 -21.40
CA ILE A 61 9.75 7.48 -22.80
C ILE A 61 10.94 7.97 -23.61
N ASN A 62 11.66 7.06 -24.25
CA ASN A 62 12.70 7.40 -25.22
C ASN A 62 12.06 7.44 -26.60
N ALA A 63 12.05 8.62 -27.21
CA ALA A 63 11.53 8.85 -28.54
C ALA A 63 12.70 9.14 -29.49
N PHE A 64 13.10 8.16 -30.29
CA PHE A 64 14.21 8.26 -31.24
C PHE A 64 13.85 9.09 -32.46
N ILE A 65 14.83 9.86 -32.89
CA ILE A 65 14.74 10.88 -33.92
C ILE A 65 15.64 10.43 -35.07
N SER A 66 15.14 10.57 -36.31
CA SER A 66 15.90 10.29 -37.52
C SER A 66 17.11 11.22 -37.64
N ASP A 67 18.20 10.68 -38.16
CA ASP A 67 19.41 11.45 -38.48
C ASP A 67 19.18 12.55 -39.54
N ASP A 68 18.16 12.37 -40.38
CA ASP A 68 17.80 13.30 -41.45
C ASP A 68 16.74 14.33 -41.02
N ALA A 69 16.36 14.36 -39.74
CA ALA A 69 15.33 15.25 -39.23
C ALA A 69 15.76 16.73 -39.27
N ASP A 70 14.87 17.62 -39.72
CA ASP A 70 15.12 19.07 -39.69
C ASP A 70 15.19 19.55 -38.24
N GLN A 71 16.29 20.23 -37.89
CA GLN A 71 16.52 20.70 -36.53
C GLN A 71 15.50 21.76 -36.07
N ALA A 72 14.88 22.50 -37.00
CA ALA A 72 13.79 23.41 -36.68
C ALA A 72 12.53 22.64 -36.23
N ASP A 73 12.22 21.51 -36.88
CA ASP A 73 11.08 20.65 -36.53
C ASP A 73 11.33 19.93 -35.19
N VAL A 74 12.56 19.48 -34.94
CA VAL A 74 12.97 18.90 -33.65
C VAL A 74 12.76 19.88 -32.50
N GLN A 75 13.20 21.13 -32.64
CA GLN A 75 13.04 22.16 -31.59
C GLN A 75 11.57 22.56 -31.39
N ALA A 76 10.80 22.67 -32.48
CA ALA A 76 9.36 22.96 -32.40
C ALA A 76 8.62 21.85 -31.64
N PHE A 77 8.96 20.59 -31.92
CA PHE A 77 8.37 19.44 -31.25
C PHE A 77 8.78 19.34 -29.77
N GLU A 78 10.03 19.63 -29.43
CA GLU A 78 10.48 19.71 -28.03
C GLU A 78 9.67 20.74 -27.23
N ALA A 79 9.41 21.91 -27.83
CA ALA A 79 8.59 22.96 -27.21
C ALA A 79 7.13 22.50 -27.04
N GLU A 80 6.58 21.75 -28.00
CA GLU A 80 5.24 21.17 -27.89
C GLU A 80 5.15 20.17 -26.74
N LEU A 81 6.11 19.25 -26.62
CA LEU A 81 6.14 18.22 -25.57
C LEU A 81 6.12 18.84 -24.17
N LYS A 82 6.81 19.96 -23.96
CA LYS A 82 6.83 20.69 -22.68
C LYS A 82 5.47 21.28 -22.29
N THR A 83 4.52 21.37 -23.22
CA THR A 83 3.15 21.85 -22.93
C THR A 83 2.19 20.74 -22.50
N TRP A 84 2.60 19.47 -22.57
CA TRP A 84 1.73 18.36 -22.24
C TRP A 84 1.56 18.21 -20.72
N ASN A 85 0.30 18.18 -20.25
CA ASN A 85 -0.08 18.13 -18.83
C ASN A 85 0.42 16.92 -18.01
N ASN A 86 1.15 15.99 -18.62
CA ASN A 86 1.62 14.76 -17.98
C ASN A 86 3.11 14.53 -18.24
N VAL A 87 3.81 15.58 -18.68
CA VAL A 87 5.23 15.60 -18.99
C VAL A 87 5.90 16.49 -17.95
N LYS A 88 6.75 15.88 -17.13
CA LYS A 88 7.51 16.54 -16.07
C LYS A 88 8.72 17.27 -16.64
N SER A 89 9.44 16.61 -17.54
CA SER A 89 10.62 17.16 -18.22
C SER A 89 10.82 16.52 -19.59
N VAL A 90 11.48 17.25 -20.49
CA VAL A 90 11.89 16.78 -21.82
C VAL A 90 13.36 17.13 -21.98
N THR A 91 14.19 16.11 -22.23
CA THR A 91 15.63 16.29 -22.48
C THR A 91 15.94 15.76 -23.88
N TYR A 92 16.44 16.62 -24.76
CA TYR A 92 17.03 16.20 -26.03
C TYR A 92 18.41 15.61 -25.75
N LYS A 93 18.65 14.38 -26.24
CA LYS A 93 19.93 13.69 -26.19
C LYS A 93 20.42 13.55 -27.62
N ASP A 94 21.55 14.16 -27.90
CA ASP A 94 22.24 13.91 -29.17
C ASP A 94 22.91 12.53 -29.16
N LYS A 95 23.52 12.17 -30.28
CA LYS A 95 24.17 10.88 -30.45
C LYS A 95 25.32 10.66 -29.48
N ASP A 96 26.10 11.70 -29.22
CA ASP A 96 27.30 11.62 -28.39
C ASP A 96 26.91 11.45 -26.91
N ASP A 97 25.87 12.17 -26.47
CA ASP A 97 25.26 12.03 -25.16
C ASP A 97 24.66 10.64 -24.95
N ALA A 98 23.95 10.09 -25.94
CA ALA A 98 23.39 8.75 -25.89
C ALA A 98 24.49 7.68 -25.73
N LEU A 99 25.63 7.86 -26.42
CA LEU A 99 26.78 6.96 -26.35
C LEU A 99 27.47 7.01 -24.98
N ALA A 100 27.65 8.22 -24.44
CA ALA A 100 28.25 8.45 -23.14
C ALA A 100 27.41 7.82 -22.02
N GLU A 101 26.08 7.99 -22.08
CA GLU A 101 25.17 7.38 -21.11
C GLU A 101 25.18 5.85 -21.18
N TYR A 102 25.11 5.29 -22.39
CA TYR A 102 25.16 3.84 -22.60
C TYR A 102 26.46 3.24 -22.02
N THR A 103 27.60 3.88 -22.30
CA THR A 103 28.93 3.46 -21.81
C THR A 103 29.03 3.55 -20.30
N SER A 104 28.45 4.58 -19.67
CA SER A 104 28.47 4.77 -18.21
C SER A 104 27.66 3.72 -17.45
N LYS A 105 26.53 3.26 -18.02
CA LYS A 105 25.65 2.24 -17.41
C LYS A 105 26.15 0.82 -17.65
N MET A 106 26.89 0.60 -18.73
CA MET A 106 27.42 -0.69 -19.14
C MET A 106 28.90 -0.82 -18.75
N SER A 107 29.21 -0.61 -17.46
CA SER A 107 30.57 -0.44 -16.92
C SER A 107 31.50 -1.68 -16.97
N GLY A 108 31.28 -2.62 -17.90
CA GLY A 108 32.12 -3.80 -18.09
C GLY A 108 32.39 -4.22 -19.54
N ASN A 109 31.59 -3.79 -20.52
CA ASN A 109 31.64 -4.29 -21.91
C ASN A 109 31.57 -3.19 -22.99
N ALA A 110 31.65 -1.91 -22.63
CA ALA A 110 31.48 -0.79 -23.56
C ALA A 110 32.56 -0.79 -24.67
N ASP A 111 33.84 -0.99 -24.33
CA ASP A 111 34.94 -1.03 -25.31
C ASP A 111 34.83 -2.19 -26.32
N ALA A 112 34.34 -3.34 -25.86
CA ALA A 112 34.13 -4.52 -26.71
C ALA A 112 32.95 -4.34 -27.69
N THR A 113 31.95 -3.55 -27.28
CA THR A 113 30.78 -3.24 -28.11
C THR A 113 31.12 -2.16 -29.15
N MET A 114 31.90 -1.14 -28.76
CA MET A 114 32.35 -0.07 -29.67
C MET A 114 33.31 -0.57 -30.75
N SER A 115 34.21 -1.50 -30.37
CA SER A 115 35.15 -2.13 -31.29
C SER A 115 34.47 -3.06 -32.30
N ALA A 116 33.26 -3.55 -32.00
CA ALA A 116 32.46 -4.39 -32.90
C ALA A 116 31.63 -3.57 -33.92
N LEU A 117 31.56 -2.25 -33.75
CA LEU A 117 30.76 -1.32 -34.56
C LEU A 117 31.61 -0.45 -35.51
N ASP A 118 32.87 -0.85 -35.77
CA ASP A 118 33.83 -0.12 -36.62
C ASP A 118 34.02 1.36 -36.24
N GLY A 119 33.78 1.71 -34.97
CA GLY A 119 33.90 3.08 -34.47
C GLY A 119 32.80 4.04 -34.92
N GLN A 120 31.73 3.56 -35.56
CA GLN A 120 30.55 4.38 -35.85
C GLN A 120 29.51 4.25 -34.72
N ASN A 121 28.93 5.37 -34.32
CA ASN A 121 27.89 5.42 -33.29
C ASN A 121 26.53 5.03 -33.89
N PRO A 122 25.98 3.84 -33.59
CA PRO A 122 24.72 3.40 -34.14
C PRO A 122 23.51 3.97 -33.39
N LEU A 123 23.72 4.73 -32.31
CA LEU A 123 22.64 5.25 -31.48
C LEU A 123 22.05 6.51 -32.13
N PRO A 124 20.73 6.52 -32.45
CA PRO A 124 20.06 7.71 -32.94
C PRO A 124 19.87 8.73 -31.81
N ALA A 125 19.68 10.00 -32.19
CA ALA A 125 19.29 11.04 -31.23
C ALA A 125 17.91 10.72 -30.64
N SER A 126 17.60 11.23 -29.45
CA SER A 126 16.31 10.94 -28.81
C SER A 126 15.81 12.05 -27.89
N PHE A 127 14.49 12.12 -27.72
CA PHE A 127 13.88 12.79 -26.59
C PHE A 127 13.71 11.81 -25.43
N ALA A 128 14.31 12.13 -24.30
CA ALA A 128 14.01 11.52 -23.01
C ALA A 128 12.85 12.32 -22.37
N ILE A 129 11.65 11.75 -22.40
CA ILE A 129 10.43 12.36 -21.87
C ILE A 129 10.12 11.75 -20.50
N GLU A 130 10.29 12.54 -19.45
CA GLU A 130 9.96 12.17 -18.07
C GLU A 130 8.51 12.55 -17.76
N MET A 131 7.81 11.68 -17.03
CA MET A 131 6.37 11.82 -16.82
C MET A 131 6.03 12.14 -15.37
N ASP A 132 4.99 12.96 -15.17
CA ASP A 132 4.48 13.28 -13.82
C ASP A 132 3.79 12.07 -13.17
N ASP A 133 3.11 11.26 -13.98
CA ASP A 133 2.36 10.08 -13.55
C ASP A 133 2.75 8.87 -14.41
N PRO A 134 3.63 8.00 -13.90
CA PRO A 134 4.11 6.81 -14.61
C PRO A 134 3.01 5.79 -14.93
N SER A 135 1.85 5.84 -14.25
CA SER A 135 0.71 4.99 -14.61
C SER A 135 0.10 5.35 -15.98
N LYS A 136 0.39 6.55 -16.50
CA LYS A 136 -0.11 7.06 -17.78
C LYS A 136 0.89 6.95 -18.93
N VAL A 137 2.04 6.31 -18.72
CA VAL A 137 3.09 6.12 -19.73
C VAL A 137 2.56 5.56 -21.03
N GLU A 138 1.76 4.50 -20.97
CA GLU A 138 1.19 3.88 -22.15
C GLU A 138 0.29 4.83 -22.95
N SER A 139 -0.58 5.58 -22.27
CA SER A 139 -1.47 6.53 -22.92
C SER A 139 -0.73 7.70 -23.57
N THR A 140 0.37 8.14 -22.95
CA THR A 140 1.19 9.26 -23.45
C THR A 140 2.07 8.80 -24.61
N ALA A 141 2.64 7.60 -24.54
CA ALA A 141 3.37 7.00 -25.66
C ALA A 141 2.45 6.75 -26.87
N GLN A 142 1.20 6.30 -26.67
CA GLN A 142 0.24 6.18 -27.76
C GLN A 142 -0.16 7.55 -28.36
N LYS A 143 -0.24 8.60 -27.52
CA LYS A 143 -0.47 9.97 -28.00
C LYS A 143 0.73 10.45 -28.84
N LEU A 144 1.94 10.17 -28.38
CA LEU A 144 3.19 10.47 -29.09
C LEU A 144 3.25 9.81 -30.47
N LYS A 145 2.96 8.51 -30.53
CA LYS A 145 2.93 7.74 -31.79
C LYS A 145 1.91 8.27 -32.81
N LYS A 146 0.86 8.96 -32.35
CA LYS A 146 -0.20 9.53 -33.19
C LYS A 146 0.01 11.01 -33.52
N ASN A 147 1.01 11.66 -32.93
CA ASN A 147 1.29 13.07 -33.17
C ASN A 147 1.94 13.24 -34.56
N ALA A 148 1.36 14.10 -35.40
CA ALA A 148 1.81 14.29 -36.78
C ALA A 148 3.18 14.97 -36.89
N ASP A 149 3.57 15.78 -35.91
CA ASP A 149 4.86 16.46 -35.87
C ASP A 149 5.97 15.49 -35.42
N PHE A 150 5.66 14.57 -34.49
CA PHE A 150 6.59 13.47 -34.17
C PHE A 150 6.84 12.55 -35.36
N GLN A 151 5.80 12.22 -36.13
CA GLN A 151 5.91 11.32 -37.28
C GLN A 151 6.84 11.85 -38.39
N LYS A 152 7.06 13.17 -38.46
CA LYS A 152 7.99 13.78 -39.43
C LYS A 152 9.45 13.57 -39.06
N ILE A 153 9.73 13.45 -37.76
CA ILE A 153 11.09 13.40 -37.21
C ILE A 153 11.45 12.02 -36.64
N ALA A 154 10.50 11.07 -36.60
CA ALA A 154 10.70 9.73 -36.06
C ALA A 154 11.71 8.91 -36.87
N ASP A 155 12.56 8.15 -36.19
CA ASP A 155 13.55 7.29 -36.82
C ASP A 155 12.93 6.13 -37.64
N ASP A 156 13.49 5.86 -38.82
CA ASP A 156 13.15 4.80 -39.80
C ASP A 156 11.67 4.72 -40.27
N GLY A 157 10.86 5.75 -40.05
CA GLY A 157 9.45 5.79 -40.48
C GLY A 157 8.51 4.81 -39.76
N ASP A 158 9.05 3.88 -38.94
CA ASP A 158 8.27 3.05 -38.01
C ASP A 158 8.20 3.69 -36.63
N VAL A 159 7.17 4.52 -36.47
CA VAL A 159 6.81 5.22 -35.23
C VAL A 159 6.66 4.26 -34.03
N ASN A 160 6.42 2.95 -34.26
CA ASN A 160 6.35 1.99 -33.17
C ASN A 160 7.71 1.58 -32.65
N ALA A 161 8.73 1.52 -33.51
CA ALA A 161 10.10 1.22 -33.17
C ALA A 161 10.82 2.42 -32.55
N SER A 162 10.49 3.64 -32.98
CA SER A 162 11.12 4.88 -32.48
C SER A 162 10.63 5.31 -31.09
N VAL A 163 9.55 4.74 -30.54
CA VAL A 163 9.07 5.08 -29.18
C VAL A 163 9.24 3.87 -28.25
N LEU A 164 10.37 3.85 -27.54
CA LEU A 164 10.64 2.85 -26.52
C LEU A 164 10.25 3.37 -25.13
N TYR A 165 9.36 2.63 -24.51
CA TYR A 165 8.99 2.75 -23.11
C TYR A 165 8.93 1.33 -22.57
N GLY A 166 9.23 1.13 -21.27
CA GLY A 166 9.21 -0.19 -20.62
C GLY A 166 7.80 -0.79 -20.48
N GLN A 167 6.97 -0.72 -21.53
CA GLN A 167 5.54 -1.00 -21.55
C GLN A 167 5.21 -2.35 -20.95
N GLU A 168 5.89 -3.40 -21.41
CA GLU A 168 5.54 -4.76 -21.04
C GLU A 168 5.89 -5.07 -19.58
N GLU A 169 7.01 -4.55 -19.08
CA GLU A 169 7.42 -4.74 -17.69
C GLU A 169 6.61 -3.86 -16.74
N VAL A 170 6.44 -2.58 -17.07
CA VAL A 170 5.71 -1.61 -16.24
C VAL A 170 4.22 -1.94 -16.17
N SER A 171 3.58 -2.30 -17.29
CA SER A 171 2.16 -2.69 -17.29
C SER A 171 1.91 -3.98 -16.50
N ARG A 172 2.81 -4.98 -16.62
CA ARG A 172 2.75 -6.21 -15.81
C ARG A 172 2.92 -5.90 -14.32
N LEU A 173 3.84 -5.01 -13.96
CA LEU A 173 4.04 -4.59 -12.56
C LEU A 173 2.81 -3.89 -11.98
N PHE A 174 2.18 -2.98 -12.72
CA PHE A 174 0.94 -2.32 -12.29
C PHE A 174 -0.22 -3.30 -12.16
N GLN A 175 -0.37 -4.23 -13.12
CA GLN A 175 -1.40 -5.27 -13.06
C GLN A 175 -1.21 -6.18 -11.84
N VAL A 176 0.01 -6.67 -11.59
CA VAL A 176 0.33 -7.51 -10.42
C VAL A 176 0.06 -6.77 -9.12
N THR A 177 0.50 -5.51 -9.02
CA THR A 177 0.23 -4.65 -7.84
C THR A 177 -1.27 -4.49 -7.61
N ASN A 178 -2.06 -4.30 -8.67
CA ASN A 178 -3.51 -4.19 -8.55
C ASN A 178 -4.17 -5.49 -8.09
N TYR A 179 -3.74 -6.65 -8.61
CA TYR A 179 -4.22 -7.96 -8.14
C TYR A 179 -3.89 -8.19 -6.66
N ILE A 180 -2.68 -7.85 -6.22
CA ILE A 180 -2.26 -7.94 -4.81
C ILE A 180 -3.15 -7.03 -3.95
N ARG A 181 -3.42 -5.80 -4.39
CA ARG A 181 -4.28 -4.85 -3.66
C ARG A 181 -5.70 -5.39 -3.51
N ILE A 182 -6.30 -5.93 -4.58
CA ILE A 182 -7.64 -6.52 -4.53
C ILE A 182 -7.66 -7.73 -3.59
N ALA A 183 -6.67 -8.64 -3.71
CA ALA A 183 -6.56 -9.80 -2.85
C ALA A 183 -6.43 -9.41 -1.37
N ALA A 184 -5.65 -8.37 -1.06
CA ALA A 184 -5.50 -7.83 0.28
C ALA A 184 -6.82 -7.28 0.84
N VAL A 185 -7.57 -6.49 0.05
CA VAL A 185 -8.88 -5.95 0.47
C VAL A 185 -9.87 -7.08 0.77
N VAL A 186 -9.92 -8.11 -0.09
CA VAL A 186 -10.77 -9.29 0.11
C VAL A 186 -10.37 -10.03 1.39
N LEU A 187 -9.07 -10.26 1.59
CA LEU A 187 -8.54 -10.96 2.76
C LEU A 187 -8.84 -10.20 4.07
N VAL A 188 -8.65 -8.89 4.09
CA VAL A 188 -8.97 -8.03 5.24
C VAL A 188 -10.47 -8.07 5.55
N GLY A 189 -11.32 -7.99 4.53
CA GLY A 189 -12.77 -8.11 4.69
C GLY A 189 -13.16 -9.46 5.30
N LEU A 190 -12.57 -10.56 4.81
CA LEU A 190 -12.79 -11.90 5.31
C LEU A 190 -12.35 -12.04 6.78
N LEU A 191 -11.14 -11.59 7.12
CA LEU A 191 -10.62 -11.68 8.48
C LEU A 191 -11.43 -10.83 9.46
N THR A 192 -11.87 -9.64 9.05
CA THR A 192 -12.77 -8.79 9.84
C THR A 192 -14.11 -9.49 10.10
N PHE A 193 -14.66 -10.16 9.09
CA PHE A 193 -15.88 -10.95 9.24
C PHE A 193 -15.70 -12.14 10.20
N ILE A 194 -14.57 -12.85 10.09
CA ILE A 194 -14.24 -13.95 11.02
C ILE A 194 -14.09 -13.40 12.45
N ALA A 195 -13.39 -12.27 12.63
CA ALA A 195 -13.25 -11.62 13.93
C ALA A 195 -14.61 -11.29 14.55
N PHE A 196 -15.55 -10.78 13.74
CA PHE A 196 -16.92 -10.53 14.17
C PHE A 196 -17.62 -11.82 14.68
N ILE A 197 -17.47 -12.94 13.97
CA ILE A 197 -18.02 -14.24 14.40
C ILE A 197 -17.41 -14.67 15.74
N PHE A 198 -16.10 -14.56 15.91
CA PHE A 198 -15.42 -14.92 17.16
C PHE A 198 -15.87 -14.04 18.33
N ILE A 199 -15.98 -12.73 18.13
CA ILE A 199 -16.50 -11.81 19.15
C ILE A 199 -17.94 -12.19 19.52
N ASN A 200 -18.79 -12.47 18.53
CA ASN A 200 -20.17 -12.87 18.75
C ASN A 200 -20.28 -14.16 19.58
N ASN A 201 -19.51 -15.18 19.21
CA ASN A 201 -19.49 -16.46 19.90
C ASN A 201 -18.97 -16.31 21.34
N THR A 202 -17.90 -15.54 21.52
CA THR A 202 -17.32 -15.28 22.85
C THR A 202 -18.33 -14.59 23.76
N ILE A 203 -19.01 -13.55 23.26
CA ILE A 203 -20.05 -12.85 24.02
C ILE A 203 -21.25 -13.74 24.29
N ARG A 204 -21.69 -14.55 23.33
CA ARG A 204 -22.80 -15.50 23.54
C ARG A 204 -22.48 -16.47 24.69
N LEU A 205 -21.27 -17.03 24.69
CA LEU A 205 -20.81 -17.92 25.76
C LEU A 205 -20.73 -17.19 27.10
N SER A 206 -20.19 -15.96 27.09
CA SER A 206 -20.10 -15.07 28.26
C SER A 206 -21.48 -14.79 28.87
N ILE A 207 -22.49 -14.45 28.05
CA ILE A 207 -23.88 -14.23 28.48
C ILE A 207 -24.49 -15.51 29.05
N THR A 208 -24.29 -16.65 28.37
CA THR A 208 -24.87 -17.93 28.77
C THR A 208 -24.34 -18.37 30.13
N ALA A 209 -23.04 -18.21 30.37
CA ALA A 209 -22.39 -18.50 31.64
C ALA A 209 -22.93 -17.64 32.80
N ARG A 210 -23.44 -16.44 32.52
CA ARG A 210 -23.94 -15.47 33.51
C ARG A 210 -25.45 -15.30 33.51
N ARG A 211 -26.21 -16.17 32.85
CA ARG A 211 -27.66 -16.01 32.68
C ARG A 211 -28.42 -15.83 34.00
N ARG A 212 -28.01 -16.54 35.07
CA ARG A 212 -28.59 -16.41 36.42
C ARG A 212 -28.31 -15.04 37.05
N GLU A 213 -27.07 -14.57 36.94
CA GLU A 213 -26.66 -13.27 37.49
C GLU A 213 -27.38 -12.12 36.77
N ILE A 214 -27.46 -12.19 35.43
CA ILE A 214 -28.21 -11.23 34.61
C ILE A 214 -29.70 -11.21 35.00
N ALA A 215 -30.30 -12.37 35.30
CA ALA A 215 -31.68 -12.45 35.75
C ALA A 215 -31.87 -11.76 37.11
N ILE A 216 -30.96 -11.99 38.07
CA ILE A 216 -31.00 -11.31 39.38
C ILE A 216 -30.85 -9.80 39.23
N MET A 217 -29.88 -9.33 38.44
CA MET A 217 -29.68 -7.89 38.19
C MET A 217 -30.95 -7.24 37.62
N ARG A 218 -31.68 -7.93 36.73
CA ARG A 218 -32.95 -7.44 36.18
C ARG A 218 -34.07 -7.38 37.22
N LEU A 219 -34.18 -8.39 38.09
CA LEU A 219 -35.18 -8.42 39.16
C LEU A 219 -34.99 -7.29 40.17
N VAL A 220 -33.74 -6.86 40.39
CA VAL A 220 -33.38 -5.74 41.28
C VAL A 220 -33.44 -4.38 40.54
N GLY A 221 -33.82 -4.35 39.25
CA GLY A 221 -34.06 -3.12 38.49
C GLY A 221 -32.81 -2.49 37.85
N ALA A 222 -31.75 -3.27 37.61
CA ALA A 222 -30.57 -2.78 36.89
C ALA A 222 -30.90 -2.34 35.46
N SER A 223 -30.26 -1.26 35.00
CA SER A 223 -30.47 -0.74 33.65
C SER A 223 -29.87 -1.66 32.58
N ASN A 224 -30.43 -1.67 31.38
CA ASN A 224 -29.87 -2.40 30.24
C ASN A 224 -28.41 -2.00 29.93
N GLY A 225 -28.04 -0.73 30.16
CA GLY A 225 -26.67 -0.26 30.00
C GLY A 225 -25.71 -0.86 31.02
N PHE A 226 -26.13 -0.95 32.30
CA PHE A 226 -25.34 -1.58 33.35
C PHE A 226 -25.09 -3.06 33.08
N ILE A 227 -26.09 -3.78 32.58
CA ILE A 227 -25.96 -5.20 32.18
C ILE A 227 -25.06 -5.34 30.95
N ARG A 228 -25.10 -4.39 30.01
CA ARG A 228 -24.34 -4.45 28.75
C ARG A 228 -22.87 -4.04 28.88
N GLY A 229 -22.57 -3.13 29.81
CA GLY A 229 -21.26 -2.51 29.98
C GLY A 229 -20.09 -3.51 30.01
N PRO A 230 -20.12 -4.56 30.86
CA PRO A 230 -19.05 -5.54 30.95
C PRO A 230 -18.74 -6.23 29.61
N PHE A 231 -19.75 -6.64 28.85
CA PHE A 231 -19.57 -7.35 27.58
C PHE A 231 -19.05 -6.46 26.44
N ILE A 232 -19.47 -5.19 26.41
CA ILE A 232 -18.92 -4.21 25.46
C ILE A 232 -17.45 -3.95 25.80
N THR A 233 -17.14 -3.81 27.09
CA THR A 233 -15.78 -3.61 27.57
C THR A 233 -14.88 -4.81 27.27
N GLU A 234 -15.40 -6.03 27.36
CA GLU A 234 -14.71 -7.27 26.98
C GLU A 234 -14.32 -7.27 25.50
N GLY A 235 -15.25 -6.91 24.60
CA GLY A 235 -14.96 -6.82 23.16
C GLY A 235 -13.95 -5.72 22.82
N VAL A 236 -14.02 -4.56 23.48
CA VAL A 236 -13.03 -3.48 23.33
C VAL A 236 -11.66 -3.91 23.84
N LEU A 237 -11.59 -4.58 24.99
CA LEU A 237 -10.33 -5.08 25.56
C LEU A 237 -9.66 -6.08 24.60
N GLN A 238 -10.41 -7.03 24.06
CA GLN A 238 -9.90 -7.98 23.06
C GLN A 238 -9.35 -7.27 21.83
N ALA A 239 -10.04 -6.23 21.35
CA ALA A 239 -9.60 -5.49 20.18
C ALA A 239 -8.37 -4.62 20.43
N ILE A 240 -8.28 -3.99 21.62
CA ILE A 240 -7.08 -3.26 22.04
C ILE A 240 -5.89 -4.21 22.10
N LEU A 241 -6.02 -5.37 22.75
CA LEU A 241 -4.95 -6.37 22.82
C LEU A 241 -4.52 -6.86 21.43
N GLY A 242 -5.47 -7.14 20.54
CA GLY A 242 -5.17 -7.52 19.15
C GLY A 242 -4.42 -6.41 18.39
N SER A 243 -4.82 -5.16 18.56
CA SER A 243 -4.15 -4.00 17.94
C SER A 243 -2.73 -3.79 18.47
N LEU A 244 -2.52 -3.92 19.79
CA LEU A 244 -1.21 -3.79 20.41
C LEU A 244 -0.26 -4.91 19.96
N LEU A 245 -0.75 -6.15 19.86
CA LEU A 245 0.04 -7.26 19.31
C LEU A 245 0.42 -7.00 17.85
N SER A 246 -0.53 -6.51 17.04
CA SER A 246 -0.27 -6.15 15.64
C SER A 246 0.82 -5.09 15.54
N ILE A 247 0.70 -4.02 16.33
CA ILE A 247 1.69 -2.93 16.38
C ILE A 247 3.05 -3.46 16.82
N GLY A 248 3.09 -4.30 17.86
CA GLY A 248 4.34 -4.90 18.35
C GLY A 248 5.06 -5.72 17.28
N VAL A 249 4.32 -6.51 16.50
CA VAL A 249 4.89 -7.30 15.39
C VAL A 249 5.32 -6.41 14.23
N LEU A 250 4.55 -5.37 13.88
CA LEU A 250 4.94 -4.40 12.84
C LEU A 250 6.21 -3.63 13.23
N GLU A 251 6.31 -3.19 14.48
CA GLU A 251 7.48 -2.49 15.01
C GLU A 251 8.71 -3.42 15.03
N LEU A 252 8.52 -4.68 15.41
CA LEU A 252 9.58 -5.68 15.35
C LEU A 252 10.04 -5.89 13.90
N LEU A 253 9.11 -6.01 12.95
CA LEU A 253 9.41 -6.21 11.54
C LEU A 253 10.15 -5.00 10.96
N ARG A 254 9.72 -3.79 11.29
CA ARG A 254 10.38 -2.53 10.93
C ARG A 254 11.84 -2.53 11.37
N ASN A 255 12.09 -2.80 12.66
CA ASN A 255 13.43 -2.73 13.23
C ASN A 255 14.37 -3.84 12.75
N LEU A 256 13.83 -5.00 12.33
CA LEU A 256 14.63 -6.13 11.85
C LEU A 256 14.83 -6.14 10.33
N MET A 257 13.82 -5.76 9.54
CA MET A 257 13.84 -5.91 8.08
C MET A 257 14.36 -4.67 7.36
N ILE A 258 13.96 -3.47 7.79
CA ILE A 258 14.32 -2.24 7.07
C ILE A 258 15.85 -2.03 7.02
N PRO A 259 16.62 -2.20 8.11
CA PRO A 259 18.08 -2.05 8.05
C PRO A 259 18.73 -3.05 7.09
N ARG A 260 18.28 -4.32 7.10
CA ARG A 260 18.81 -5.37 6.22
C ARG A 260 18.52 -5.10 4.75
N LEU A 261 17.34 -4.59 4.44
CA LEU A 261 16.98 -4.21 3.07
C LEU A 261 17.83 -3.02 2.60
N GLN A 262 18.06 -2.04 3.48
CA GLN A 262 18.87 -0.88 3.16
C GLN A 262 20.36 -1.24 2.96
N GLU A 263 20.91 -2.17 3.72
CA GLU A 263 22.27 -2.71 3.50
C GLU A 263 22.37 -3.48 2.17
N SER A 264 21.35 -4.26 1.82
CA SER A 264 21.35 -5.08 0.60
C SER A 264 21.10 -4.28 -0.67
N ILE A 265 20.33 -3.19 -0.59
CA ILE A 265 19.91 -2.36 -1.72
C ILE A 265 20.30 -0.92 -1.39
N GLY A 266 21.60 -0.69 -1.20
CA GLY A 266 22.18 0.56 -0.68
C GLY A 266 21.92 1.83 -1.51
N TRP A 267 21.38 1.70 -2.72
CA TRP A 267 20.97 2.81 -3.57
C TRP A 267 19.50 3.24 -3.36
N MET A 268 18.74 2.52 -2.52
CA MET A 268 17.31 2.75 -2.31
C MET A 268 17.00 3.08 -0.85
N SER A 269 16.27 4.18 -0.62
CA SER A 269 15.81 4.56 0.71
C SER A 269 14.44 3.93 1.01
N PHE A 270 14.40 3.11 2.05
CA PHE A 270 13.17 2.52 2.59
C PHE A 270 12.67 3.26 3.85
N ALA A 271 13.30 4.38 4.19
CA ALA A 271 13.03 5.09 5.44
C ALA A 271 11.76 5.93 5.33
N LEU A 272 10.73 5.55 6.09
CA LEU A 272 9.54 6.39 6.28
C LEU A 272 9.74 7.31 7.51
N PRO A 273 9.22 8.54 7.48
CA PRO A 273 9.21 9.40 8.66
C PRO A 273 8.49 8.74 9.83
N MET A 274 9.01 8.91 11.05
CA MET A 274 8.44 8.30 12.27
C MET A 274 6.95 8.62 12.45
N GLN A 275 6.53 9.81 12.01
CA GLN A 275 5.13 10.25 12.06
C GLN A 275 4.18 9.32 11.29
N TYR A 276 4.60 8.74 10.15
CA TYR A 276 3.77 7.80 9.39
C TYR A 276 3.50 6.52 10.18
N TYR A 277 4.50 5.98 10.87
CA TYR A 277 4.33 4.81 11.74
C TYR A 277 3.36 5.11 12.88
N LEU A 278 3.55 6.25 13.57
CA LEU A 278 2.68 6.65 14.69
C LEU A 278 1.22 6.85 14.26
N VAL A 279 0.98 7.50 13.12
CA VAL A 279 -0.37 7.66 12.57
C VAL A 279 -0.97 6.30 12.21
N THR A 280 -0.19 5.40 11.62
CA THR A 280 -0.64 4.04 11.30
C THR A 280 -1.02 3.27 12.57
N TYR A 281 -0.19 3.32 13.62
CA TYR A 281 -0.47 2.67 14.90
C TYR A 281 -1.73 3.23 15.58
N ALA A 282 -1.89 4.55 15.58
CA ALA A 282 -3.11 5.18 16.09
C ALA A 282 -4.35 4.75 15.30
N ALA A 283 -4.25 4.67 13.96
CA ALA A 283 -5.33 4.20 13.10
C ALA A 283 -5.68 2.74 13.38
N LEU A 284 -4.70 1.85 13.57
CA LEU A 284 -4.94 0.44 13.90
C LEU A 284 -5.65 0.26 15.24
N ILE A 285 -5.28 1.03 16.27
CA ILE A 285 -5.97 1.04 17.56
C ILE A 285 -7.41 1.52 17.38
N LEU A 286 -7.60 2.64 16.66
CA LEU A 286 -8.93 3.22 16.43
C LEU A 286 -9.85 2.25 15.67
N VAL A 287 -9.36 1.64 14.59
CA VAL A 287 -10.09 0.62 13.82
C VAL A 287 -10.38 -0.61 14.68
N GLY A 288 -9.41 -1.08 15.47
CA GLY A 288 -9.60 -2.16 16.42
C GLY A 288 -10.73 -1.87 17.40
N VAL A 289 -10.69 -0.71 18.07
CA VAL A 289 -11.74 -0.29 19.02
C VAL A 289 -13.10 -0.22 18.35
N ILE A 290 -13.19 0.31 17.12
CA ILE A 290 -14.43 0.32 16.34
C ILE A 290 -14.93 -1.12 16.12
N ILE A 291 -14.09 -2.04 15.65
CA ILE A 291 -14.45 -3.45 15.45
C ILE A 291 -14.93 -4.09 16.76
N GLY A 292 -14.22 -3.85 17.87
CA GLY A 292 -14.59 -4.36 19.20
C GLY A 292 -15.94 -3.81 19.70
N LEU A 293 -16.19 -2.51 19.53
CA LEU A 293 -17.45 -1.86 19.90
C LEU A 293 -18.62 -2.38 19.05
N PHE A 294 -18.48 -2.40 17.72
CA PHE A 294 -19.54 -2.83 16.83
C PHE A 294 -19.81 -4.34 16.95
N GLY A 295 -18.75 -5.14 17.01
CA GLY A 295 -18.83 -6.59 17.20
C GLY A 295 -19.57 -6.94 18.48
N SER A 296 -19.20 -6.29 19.58
CA SER A 296 -19.85 -6.51 20.88
C SER A 296 -21.27 -5.97 20.96
N ALA A 297 -21.53 -4.77 20.46
CA ALA A 297 -22.86 -4.16 20.48
C ALA A 297 -23.89 -4.99 19.68
N ILE A 298 -23.52 -5.52 18.51
CA ILE A 298 -24.41 -6.33 17.68
C ILE A 298 -24.72 -7.67 18.36
N ALA A 299 -23.70 -8.33 18.94
CA ALA A 299 -23.92 -9.56 19.72
C ALA A 299 -24.91 -9.31 20.88
N MET A 300 -24.72 -8.22 21.62
CA MET A 300 -25.58 -7.87 22.76
C MET A 300 -27.03 -7.56 22.36
N ARG A 301 -27.26 -6.89 21.22
CA ARG A 301 -28.62 -6.57 20.73
C ARG A 301 -29.43 -7.84 20.46
N ARG A 302 -28.78 -8.90 19.98
CA ARG A 302 -29.45 -10.18 19.63
C ARG A 302 -29.80 -11.02 20.86
N TYR A 303 -29.00 -11.00 21.92
CA TYR A 303 -29.13 -11.92 23.06
C TYR A 303 -29.77 -11.34 24.33
N LEU A 304 -29.88 -10.00 24.45
CA LEU A 304 -30.59 -9.36 25.57
C LEU A 304 -32.05 -8.97 25.26
N ARG A 305 -32.57 -9.28 24.07
CA ARG A 305 -34.01 -9.19 23.75
C ARG A 305 -34.75 -10.45 24.25
N VAL A 306 -34.78 -10.63 25.55
CA VAL A 306 -35.74 -11.43 26.35
C VAL A 306 -35.81 -10.73 27.69
#